data_AF-X0YU35-F1
#
_entry.id   AF-X0YU35-F1
#
_cell.length_a   1.000
_cell.length_b   1.000
_cell.length_c   1.000
_cell.angle_alpha   90.00
_cell.angle_beta   90.00
_cell.angle_gamma   90.00
#
_symmetry.space_group_name_H-M   'P 1'
#
loop_
_entity.id
_entity.type
_entity.pdbx_description
1 polymer ?
#
loop_
_entity_poly.entity_id
_entity_poly.type
_entity_poly.pdbx_seq_one_letter_code
_entity_poly.pdbx_strand_id
1 'polypeptide(L)' 'EQVNLIENKENVGFACAVNKVLKLCDGDYIFLINPDAIIKKNSIEKLVDFLRSNPEAGAVAPKILYP' A
#
# COMPACT_ATOMS: atom_id res chain seq x y z
N GLU A 1 18.17 -1.79 -4.16
CA GLU A 1 16.74 -1.44 -3.97
C GLU A 1 16.63 0.06 -3.91
N GLN A 2 15.65 0.64 -4.58
CA GLN A 2 15.46 2.10 -4.66
C GLN A 2 14.31 2.50 -3.74
N VAL A 3 14.57 3.46 -2.86
CA VAL A 3 13.57 3.98 -1.90
C VAL A 3 13.53 5.49 -2.02
N ASN A 4 12.32 6.05 -2.09
CA ASN A 4 12.08 7.49 -2.05
C ASN A 4 11.55 7.86 -0.66
N LEU A 5 12.37 8.56 0.15
CA LEU A 5 11.97 9.02 1.48
C LEU A 5 11.29 10.39 1.39
N ILE A 6 10.06 10.49 1.91
CA ILE A 6 9.33 11.75 2.08
C ILE A 6 9.16 12.01 3.58
N GLU A 7 9.88 13.00 4.10
CA GLU A 7 9.88 13.37 5.51
C GLU A 7 8.99 14.60 5.76
N ASN A 8 8.14 14.56 6.79
CA ASN A 8 7.40 15.74 7.25
C ASN A 8 8.19 16.45 8.36
N LYS A 9 8.18 17.79 8.36
CA LYS A 9 8.82 18.61 9.40
C LYS A 9 8.14 18.49 10.78
N GLU A 10 6.90 18.04 10.80
CA GLU A 10 6.08 17.86 11.99
C GLU A 10 5.18 16.63 11.82
N ASN A 11 4.59 16.15 12.92
CA ASN A 11 3.64 15.05 12.86
C ASN A 11 2.29 15.55 12.32
N VAL A 12 2.04 15.28 11.03
CA VAL A 12 0.79 15.65 10.35
C VAL A 12 -0.31 14.59 10.44
N GLY A 13 -0.05 13.47 11.13
CA GLY A 13 -0.96 12.31 11.20
C GLY A 13 -0.95 11.43 9.95
N PHE A 14 -1.44 10.19 10.11
CA PHE A 14 -1.37 9.13 9.10
C PHE A 14 -2.05 9.51 7.77
N ALA A 15 -3.33 9.89 7.82
CA ALA A 15 -4.10 10.17 6.60
C ALA A 15 -3.52 11.33 5.78
N CYS A 16 -3.05 12.40 6.46
CA CYS A 16 -2.42 13.53 5.80
C CYS A 16 -1.10 13.11 5.13
N ALA A 17 -0.26 12.35 5.83
CA ALA A 17 1.01 11.85 5.28
C ALA A 17 0.78 10.95 4.05
N VAL A 18 -0.16 10.01 4.14
CA VAL A 18 -0.52 9.12 3.02
C VAL A 18 -1.05 9.92 1.83
N ASN A 19 -2.01 10.83 2.04
CA ASN A 19 -2.59 11.64 0.96
C ASN A 19 -1.58 12.54 0.23
N LYS A 20 -0.49 12.96 0.90
CA LYS A 20 0.60 13.70 0.25
C LYS A 20 1.40 12.78 -0.70
N VAL A 21 1.76 11.59 -0.24
CA VAL A 21 2.59 10.65 -1.01
C VAL A 21 1.80 10.03 -2.16
N LEU A 22 0.51 9.76 -2.00
CA LEU A 22 -0.35 9.24 -3.07
C LEU A 22 -0.32 10.08 -4.35
N LYS A 23 -0.14 11.40 -4.24
CA LYS A 23 -0.04 12.32 -5.39
C LYS A 23 1.29 12.20 -6.15
N LEU A 24 2.28 11.56 -5.56
CA LEU A 24 3.62 11.35 -6.12
C LEU A 24 3.81 9.94 -6.68
N CYS A 25 2.87 9.03 -6.43
CA CYS A 25 2.90 7.67 -6.94
C CYS A 25 2.37 7.62 -8.38
N ASP A 26 3.01 6.78 -9.20
CA ASP A 26 2.73 6.60 -10.63
C ASP A 26 2.41 5.14 -11.01
N GLY A 27 2.33 4.25 -10.02
CA GLY A 27 1.99 2.83 -10.24
C GLY A 27 0.50 2.61 -10.47
N ASP A 28 0.17 1.56 -11.25
CA ASP A 28 -1.22 1.14 -11.54
C ASP A 28 -2.00 0.76 -10.27
N TYR A 29 -1.29 0.31 -9.24
CA TYR A 29 -1.84 -0.09 -7.94
C TYR A 29 -1.05 0.54 -6.81
N ILE A 30 -1.74 0.95 -5.75
CA ILE A 30 -1.13 1.41 -4.51
C ILE A 30 -1.33 0.35 -3.42
N PHE A 31 -0.23 -0.03 -2.77
CA PHE A 31 -0.26 -0.89 -1.59
C PHE A 31 0.21 -0.12 -0.36
N LEU A 32 -0.73 0.19 0.53
CA LEU A 32 -0.42 0.83 1.81
C LEU A 32 -0.02 -0.23 2.83
N ILE A 33 1.19 -0.12 3.37
CA ILE A 33 1.74 -1.06 4.33
C ILE A 33 2.43 -0.32 5.48
N ASN A 34 2.19 -0.79 6.70
CA ASN A 34 2.93 -0.31 7.86
C ASN A 34 4.31 -1.00 7.93
N PRO A 35 5.34 -0.32 8.44
CA PRO A 35 6.71 -0.83 8.48
C PRO A 35 6.91 -2.06 9.38
N ASP A 36 5.94 -2.37 10.25
CA ASP A 36 5.94 -3.51 11.18
C ASP A 36 5.29 -4.78 10.60
N ALA A 37 4.81 -4.74 9.35
CA ALA A 37 4.17 -5.88 8.70
C ALA A 37 5.17 -6.81 7.98
N ILE A 38 4.93 -8.12 8.05
CA ILE A 38 5.68 -9.15 7.29
C ILE A 38 4.79 -9.68 6.17
N ILE A 39 5.30 -9.60 4.94
CA ILE A 39 4.57 -10.07 3.75
C ILE A 39 4.87 -11.55 3.51
N LYS A 40 3.83 -12.38 3.48
CA LYS A 40 3.97 -13.78 3.07
C LYS A 40 4.22 -13.86 1.56
N LYS A 41 5.04 -14.81 1.13
CA LYS A 41 5.30 -15.09 -0.28
C LYS A 41 4.00 -15.16 -1.10
N ASN A 42 3.99 -14.54 -2.28
CA ASN A 42 2.88 -14.48 -3.23
C ASN A 42 1.64 -13.70 -2.75
N SER A 43 1.72 -12.91 -1.67
CA SER A 43 0.54 -12.22 -1.14
C SER A 43 0.13 -11.04 -2.03
N ILE A 44 1.10 -10.22 -2.47
CA ILE A 44 0.81 -9.03 -3.28
C ILE A 44 0.28 -9.44 -4.66
N GLU A 45 0.90 -10.45 -5.26
CA GLU A 45 0.54 -10.99 -6.57
C GLU A 45 -0.92 -11.43 -6.60
N LYS A 46 -1.38 -12.15 -5.56
CA LYS A 46 -2.78 -12.55 -5.43
C LYS A 46 -3.75 -11.37 -5.30
N LEU A 47 -3.34 -10.29 -4.62
CA LEU A 47 -4.17 -9.09 -4.49
C LEU A 47 -4.29 -8.37 -5.84
N VAL A 48 -3.18 -8.26 -6.57
CA VAL A 48 -3.17 -7.65 -7.92
C VAL A 48 -3.98 -8.48 -8.91
N ASP A 49 -3.82 -9.81 -8.91
CA ASP A 49 -4.58 -10.71 -9.79
C ASP A 49 -6.08 -10.63 -9.53
N PHE A 50 -6.48 -10.48 -8.26
CA PHE A 50 -7.87 -10.23 -7.90
C PHE A 50 -8.39 -8.92 -8.48
N LEU A 51 -7.69 -7.80 -8.28
CA LEU A 51 -8.12 -6.50 -8.81
C LEU A 51 -8.15 -6.48 -10.36
N ARG A 52 -7.21 -7.15 -11.02
CA ARG A 52 -7.22 -7.31 -12.49
C ARG A 52 -8.43 -8.07 -12.99
N SER A 53 -8.84 -9.12 -12.27
CA SER A 53 -9.94 -10.00 -12.67
C SER A 53 -11.32 -9.45 -12.29
N ASN A 54 -11.38 -8.43 -11.43
CA ASN A 54 -12.62 -7.86 -10.88
C ASN A 54 -12.56 -6.32 -11.03
N PRO A 55 -12.73 -5.76 -12.25
CA PRO A 55 -12.56 -4.32 -12.51
C PRO A 55 -13.56 -3.42 -11.77
N GLU A 56 -14.66 -3.98 -11.26
CA GLU A 56 -15.62 -3.29 -10.40
C GLU A 56 -15.15 -3.12 -8.94
N ALA A 57 -14.12 -3.86 -8.52
CA ALA A 57 -13.56 -3.76 -7.18
C ALA A 57 -12.59 -2.57 -7.08
N GLY A 58 -12.95 -1.56 -6.28
CA GLY A 58 -12.11 -0.38 -6.07
C GLY A 58 -10.90 -0.61 -5.16
N ALA A 59 -10.91 -1.66 -4.33
CA ALA A 59 -9.82 -2.01 -3.42
C ALA A 59 -9.92 -3.48 -2.96
N VAL A 60 -8.80 -4.03 -2.51
CA VAL A 60 -8.72 -5.36 -1.87
C VAL A 60 -7.75 -5.28 -0.69
N ALA A 61 -7.97 -6.11 0.33
CA ALA A 61 -7.08 -6.23 1.47
C ALA A 61 -6.68 -7.70 1.68
N PRO A 62 -5.44 -7.99 2.12
CA PRO A 62 -5.07 -9.34 2.51
C PRO A 62 -5.79 -9.76 3.80
N LYS A 63 -5.87 -11.07 4.05
CA LYS A 63 -6.21 -11.58 5.38
C LYS A 63 -5.08 -11.22 6.34
N ILE A 64 -5.40 -10.41 7.35
CA ILE A 64 -4.48 -10.07 8.43
C ILE A 64 -4.39 -11.29 9.37
N LEU A 65 -3.16 -11.72 9.63
CA LEU A 65 -2.88 -12.80 10.57
C LEU A 65 -2.15 -12.19 11.76
N TYR A 66 -2.71 -12.37 12.94
CA TYR A 66 -2.02 -12.09 14.19
C TYR A 66 -1.14 -13.30 14.55
N PRO A 67 0.03 -13.07 15.19
CA PRO A 67 0.82 -14.15 15.77
C PRO A 67 0.05 -14.93 16.83
#